data_AF-A0A101MLH2-F1
#
_entry.id   AF-A0A101MLH2-F1
#
_cell.length_a   1.000
_cell.length_b   1.000
_cell.length_c   1.000
_cell.angle_alpha   90.00
_cell.angle_beta   90.00
_cell.angle_gamma   90.00
#
_symmetry.space_group_name_H-M   'P 1'
#
loop_
_entity.id
_entity.type
_entity.pdbx_description
1 polymer ?
#
loop_
_entity_poly.entity_id
_entity_poly.type
_entity_poly.pdbx_seq_one_letter_code
_entity_poly.pdbx_strand_id
1 'polypeptide(L)'
;MRARETALVDYTAYPTEEELIKAIQEAVKKGGAPDGRCWKAFDSVSEDDTVRLVTKAIAGPPDAAGRRPKVTNIFLKTDVEGSDPSVDVVFSMVGQVHYEDENDKLIGITWGAAFARGPREGWLIGHPYTFGKNGLGGLSEGLKGLKDGKIRAQKFLTRLSETSGASDGR
;
A
#
# COMPACT_ATOMS: atom_id res chain seq x y z
N MET A 1 -10.05 18.71 -6.90
CA MET A 1 -8.76 19.17 -6.36
C MET A 1 -7.65 18.48 -7.16
N ARG A 2 -7.03 19.15 -8.15
CA ARG A 2 -5.86 18.58 -8.84
C ARG A 2 -4.65 18.84 -7.95
N ALA A 3 -4.02 17.80 -7.41
CA ALA A 3 -2.71 17.92 -6.79
C ALA A 3 -1.75 18.42 -7.86
N ARG A 4 -1.38 19.70 -7.82
CA ARG A 4 -0.57 20.35 -8.86
C ARG A 4 0.93 20.03 -8.75
N GLU A 5 1.36 19.27 -7.74
CA GLU A 5 2.79 19.07 -7.43
C GLU A 5 3.09 17.66 -6.91
N THR A 6 2.81 16.63 -7.70
CA THR A 6 3.29 15.26 -7.42
C THR A 6 4.64 15.04 -8.06
N ALA A 7 5.67 14.76 -7.25
CA ALA A 7 6.97 14.31 -7.74
C ALA A 7 7.01 12.78 -7.77
N LEU A 8 7.55 12.21 -8.85
CA LEU A 8 7.86 10.79 -8.96
C LEU A 8 9.38 10.63 -8.93
N VAL A 9 9.89 9.85 -7.98
CA VAL A 9 11.31 9.48 -7.90
C VAL A 9 11.40 8.01 -8.28
N ASP A 10 12.00 7.72 -9.43
CA ASP A 10 12.27 6.34 -9.85
C ASP A 10 13.51 5.81 -9.12
N TYR A 11 13.30 4.87 -8.19
CA TYR A 11 14.39 4.30 -7.39
C TYR A 11 15.41 3.54 -8.24
N THR A 12 15.04 3.06 -9.44
CA THR A 12 15.94 2.31 -10.33
C THR A 12 16.96 3.19 -11.04
N ALA A 13 16.76 4.52 -11.02
CA ALA A 13 17.68 5.48 -11.62
C ALA A 13 18.91 5.79 -10.74
N TYR A 14 18.93 5.30 -9.49
CA TYR A 14 19.97 5.62 -8.52
C TYR A 14 20.77 4.36 -8.14
N PRO A 15 22.08 4.30 -8.44
CA PRO A 15 22.93 3.15 -8.15
C PRO A 15 23.22 2.94 -6.65
N THR A 16 22.98 3.93 -5.80
CA THR A 16 23.28 3.87 -4.36
C THR A 16 22.11 4.39 -3.51
N GLU A 17 22.01 3.89 -2.27
CA GLU A 17 21.01 4.36 -1.30
C GLU A 17 21.15 5.86 -1.02
N GLU A 18 22.39 6.36 -0.89
CA GLU A 18 22.67 7.77 -0.59
C GLU A 18 22.19 8.71 -1.69
N GLU A 19 22.35 8.32 -2.95
CA GLU A 19 21.84 9.08 -4.09
C GLU A 19 20.31 9.08 -4.13
N LEU A 20 19.68 7.94 -3.86
CA LEU A 20 18.22 7.86 -3.76
C LEU A 20 17.68 8.71 -2.60
N ILE A 21 18.31 8.66 -1.43
CA ILE A 21 17.96 9.49 -0.27
C ILE A 21 18.02 10.97 -0.64
N LYS A 22 19.10 11.43 -1.28
CA LYS A 22 19.25 12.82 -1.75
C LYS A 22 18.14 13.20 -2.73
N ALA A 23 17.84 12.34 -3.70
CA ALA A 23 16.79 12.58 -4.68
C ALA A 23 15.40 12.72 -4.03
N ILE A 24 15.09 11.88 -3.05
CA ILE A 24 13.84 11.98 -2.26
C ILE A 24 13.81 13.32 -1.51
N GLN A 25 14.89 13.70 -0.84
CA GLN A 25 14.99 14.97 -0.10
C GLN A 25 14.84 16.18 -1.02
N GLU A 26 15.46 16.17 -2.21
CA GLU A 26 15.32 17.22 -3.21
C GLU A 26 13.90 17.32 -3.75
N ALA A 27 13.25 16.18 -4.02
CA ALA A 27 11.86 16.14 -4.45
C ALA A 27 10.92 16.75 -3.40
N VAL A 28 11.14 16.45 -2.11
CA VAL A 28 10.37 17.02 -0.99
C VAL A 28 10.57 18.53 -0.89
N LYS A 29 11.81 19.02 -1.00
CA LYS A 29 12.12 20.46 -1.00
C LYS A 29 11.45 21.18 -2.16
N LYS A 30 11.53 20.60 -3.37
CA LYS A 30 10.93 21.16 -4.58
C LYS A 30 9.40 21.17 -4.53
N GLY A 31 8.79 20.19 -3.85
CA GLY A 31 7.34 20.09 -3.63
C GLY A 31 6.77 21.06 -2.60
N GLY A 32 7.55 22.03 -2.11
CA GLY A 32 7.05 23.13 -1.30
C GLY A 32 6.74 22.76 0.16
N ALA A 33 7.36 21.71 0.70
CA ALA A 33 7.24 21.42 2.13
C ALA A 33 7.65 22.66 2.96
N PRO A 34 6.87 23.09 3.98
CA PRO A 34 7.06 24.38 4.67
C PRO A 34 8.46 24.60 5.27
N ASP A 35 9.13 23.52 5.70
CA ASP A 35 10.49 23.53 6.21
C ASP A 35 11.46 22.72 5.32
N GLY A 36 11.04 22.41 4.10
CA GLY A 36 11.79 21.59 3.15
C GLY A 36 11.95 20.12 3.57
N ARG A 37 11.15 19.64 4.55
CA ARG A 37 11.26 18.27 5.10
C ARG A 37 9.96 17.50 5.01
N CYS A 38 10.10 16.18 5.01
CA CYS A 38 8.97 15.25 5.07
C CYS A 38 8.76 14.84 6.53
N TRP A 39 7.57 15.10 7.07
CA TRP A 39 7.23 14.73 8.45
C TRP A 39 6.56 13.36 8.57
N LYS A 40 5.99 12.87 7.47
CA LYS A 40 5.21 11.63 7.44
C LYS A 40 5.48 10.92 6.13
N ALA A 41 6.03 9.71 6.22
CA ALA A 41 6.17 8.81 5.10
C ALA A 41 5.33 7.55 5.33
N PHE A 42 4.84 6.98 4.24
CA PHE A 42 4.16 5.69 4.25
C PHE A 42 4.97 4.72 3.38
N ASP A 43 5.58 3.72 4.01
CA ASP A 43 6.31 2.66 3.33
C ASP A 43 5.37 1.48 3.06
N SER A 44 4.93 1.37 1.81
CA SER A 44 4.07 0.29 1.33
C SER A 44 4.81 -1.02 1.03
N VAL A 45 6.15 -1.01 0.97
CA VAL A 45 6.95 -2.22 0.79
C VAL A 45 7.17 -2.89 2.14
N SER A 46 7.46 -2.09 3.17
CA SER A 46 7.58 -2.53 4.57
C SER A 46 8.68 -3.56 4.84
N GLU A 47 9.65 -3.71 3.94
CA GLU A 47 10.86 -4.50 4.17
C GLU A 47 11.85 -3.71 5.05
N ASP A 48 12.80 -4.41 5.69
CA ASP A 48 13.71 -3.74 6.63
C ASP A 48 14.58 -2.68 5.96
N ASP A 49 15.04 -2.96 4.75
CA ASP A 49 15.85 -2.03 3.95
C ASP A 49 15.06 -0.81 3.49
N THR A 50 13.81 -0.98 3.08
CA THR A 50 12.94 0.14 2.68
C THR A 50 12.60 1.02 3.88
N VAL A 51 12.29 0.44 5.04
CA VAL A 51 12.05 1.21 6.27
C VAL A 51 13.30 1.99 6.68
N ARG A 52 14.48 1.36 6.69
CA ARG A 52 15.75 2.05 6.97
C ARG A 52 16.01 3.21 6.00
N LEU A 53 15.83 2.98 4.69
CA LEU A 53 16.09 4.01 3.69
C LEU A 53 15.15 5.21 3.87
N VAL A 54 13.86 4.95 4.07
CA VAL A 54 12.86 6.01 4.25
C VAL A 54 13.09 6.79 5.55
N THR A 55 13.46 6.12 6.65
CA THR A 55 13.79 6.83 7.91
C THR A 55 14.97 7.78 7.70
N LYS A 56 16.05 7.34 7.04
CA LYS A 56 17.18 8.21 6.67
C LYS A 56 16.77 9.35 5.73
N ALA A 57 15.87 9.09 4.78
CA ALA A 57 15.40 10.10 3.84
C ALA A 57 14.63 11.24 4.52
N ILE A 58 13.86 10.94 5.56
CA ILE A 58 13.03 11.92 6.29
C ILE A 58 13.65 12.39 7.62
N ALA A 59 14.86 11.95 7.93
CA ALA A 59 15.56 12.25 9.17
C ALA A 59 15.64 13.75 9.46
N GLY A 60 15.58 14.11 10.73
CA GLY A 60 15.72 15.48 11.16
C GLY A 60 15.28 15.71 12.60
N PRO A 61 15.62 16.88 13.17
CA PRO A 61 15.24 17.19 14.54
C PRO A 61 13.71 17.20 14.71
N PRO A 62 13.22 16.90 15.93
CA PRO A 62 11.83 17.10 16.28
C PRO A 62 11.37 18.54 16.04
N ASP A 63 10.06 18.74 15.91
CA ASP A 63 9.50 20.09 15.83
C ASP A 63 9.53 20.81 17.19
N ALA A 64 9.03 22.05 17.22
CA ALA A 64 8.97 22.86 18.45
C ALA A 64 8.14 22.20 19.58
N ALA A 65 7.28 21.24 19.26
CA ALA A 65 6.50 20.47 20.23
C ALA A 65 7.16 19.12 20.58
N GLY A 66 8.39 18.86 20.13
CA GLY A 66 9.11 17.62 20.37
C GLY A 66 8.64 16.44 19.52
N ARG A 67 7.81 16.65 18.49
CA ARG A 67 7.31 15.58 17.63
C ARG A 67 8.37 15.22 16.58
N ARG A 68 8.71 13.93 16.50
CA ARG A 68 9.63 13.37 15.50
C ARG A 68 8.93 13.13 14.16
N PRO A 69 9.67 13.14 13.02
CA PRO A 69 9.16 12.57 11.77
C PRO A 69 8.73 11.12 11.96
N LYS A 70 7.78 10.64 11.14
CA LYS A 70 7.25 9.27 11.26
C LYS A 70 7.26 8.53 9.94
N VAL A 71 7.71 7.28 9.97
CA VAL A 71 7.47 6.31 8.89
C VAL A 71 6.38 5.35 9.35
N THR A 72 5.31 5.26 8.57
CA THR A 72 4.23 4.29 8.77
C THR A 72 4.42 3.10 7.84
N ASN A 73 4.42 1.87 8.36
CA ASN A 73 4.50 0.62 7.61
C ASN A 73 3.26 -0.27 7.83
N ILE A 74 3.12 -1.36 7.06
CA ILE A 74 2.00 -2.30 7.17
C ILE A 74 2.38 -3.67 7.76
N PHE A 75 3.67 -3.91 8.04
CA PHE A 75 4.18 -5.16 8.63
C PHE A 75 4.35 -5.10 10.15
N LEU A 76 3.59 -4.22 10.81
CA LEU A 76 3.53 -4.11 12.27
C LEU A 76 4.89 -3.80 12.92
N LYS A 77 5.83 -3.23 12.17
CA LYS A 77 7.17 -2.90 12.68
C LYS A 77 7.08 -1.64 13.53
N THR A 78 7.70 -1.68 14.71
CA THR A 78 7.88 -0.52 15.61
C THR A 78 9.34 -0.11 15.74
N ASP A 79 10.25 -0.96 15.27
CA ASP A 79 11.69 -0.72 15.21
C ASP A 79 12.28 -1.55 14.06
N VAL A 80 13.36 -1.05 13.47
CA VAL A 80 14.17 -1.74 12.45
C VAL A 80 15.61 -1.33 12.67
N GLU A 81 16.49 -2.31 12.92
CA GLU A 81 17.92 -2.07 13.12
C GLU A 81 18.50 -1.24 11.97
N GLY A 82 19.29 -0.22 12.30
CA GLY A 82 19.92 0.70 11.35
C GLY A 82 19.02 1.83 10.84
N SER A 83 17.81 1.98 11.39
CA SER A 83 16.95 3.13 11.14
C SER A 83 17.49 4.39 11.78
N ASP A 84 17.12 5.55 11.23
CA ASP A 84 17.52 6.83 11.81
C ASP A 84 16.81 7.06 13.16
N PRO A 85 17.54 7.31 14.27
CA PRO A 85 16.95 7.41 15.60
C PRO A 85 16.11 8.68 15.81
N SER A 86 16.17 9.64 14.88
CA SER A 86 15.33 10.84 14.91
C SER A 86 13.91 10.59 14.43
N VAL A 87 13.60 9.41 13.88
CA VAL A 87 12.33 9.09 13.22
C VAL A 87 11.58 7.99 13.97
N ASP A 88 10.29 8.19 14.21
CA ASP A 88 9.44 7.14 14.78
C ASP A 88 9.03 6.13 13.69
N VAL A 89 9.28 4.85 13.93
CA VAL A 89 8.73 3.76 13.11
C VAL A 89 7.42 3.31 13.74
N VAL A 90 6.32 3.51 13.01
CA VAL A 90 4.97 3.13 13.43
C VAL A 90 4.32 2.28 12.35
N PHE A 91 3.21 1.63 12.67
CA PHE A 91 2.46 0.86 11.71
C PHE A 91 0.99 1.25 11.68
N SER A 92 0.35 1.00 10.54
CA SER A 92 -1.10 0.97 10.43
C SER A 92 -1.58 -0.47 10.39
N MET A 93 -2.59 -0.83 11.16
CA MET A 93 -3.13 -2.18 11.22
C MET A 93 -4.58 -2.19 10.73
N VAL A 94 -4.81 -2.85 9.60
CA VAL A 94 -6.14 -2.91 8.96
C VAL A 94 -7.17 -3.59 9.84
N GLY A 95 -6.73 -4.58 10.64
CA GLY A 95 -7.61 -5.29 11.57
C GLY A 95 -8.13 -4.47 12.75
N GLN A 96 -7.79 -3.18 12.86
CA GLN A 96 -8.17 -2.33 13.99
C GLN A 96 -9.70 -2.22 14.05
N VAL A 97 -10.34 -2.28 12.89
CA VAL A 97 -11.80 -2.37 12.71
C VAL A 97 -12.45 -3.59 13.38
N HIS A 98 -11.67 -4.59 13.81
CA HIS A 98 -12.16 -5.78 14.52
C HIS A 98 -12.08 -5.64 16.05
N TYR A 99 -11.51 -4.56 16.58
CA TYR A 99 -11.48 -4.30 18.02
C TYR A 99 -12.83 -3.78 18.54
N GLU A 100 -12.98 -3.80 19.86
CA GLU A 100 -14.24 -3.43 20.52
C GLU A 100 -14.52 -1.93 20.49
N ASP A 101 -13.52 -1.10 20.23
CA ASP A 101 -13.67 0.37 20.15
C ASP A 101 -14.63 0.77 19.02
N GLU A 102 -15.63 1.56 19.38
CA GLU A 102 -16.68 1.97 18.43
C GLU A 102 -16.14 2.90 17.33
N ASN A 103 -15.14 3.74 17.60
CA ASN A 103 -14.54 4.59 16.57
C ASN A 103 -13.79 3.74 15.54
N ASP A 104 -13.11 2.69 15.99
CA ASP A 104 -12.40 1.76 15.11
C ASP A 104 -13.38 1.00 14.20
N LYS A 105 -14.52 0.53 14.73
CA LYS A 105 -15.58 -0.10 13.93
C LYS A 105 -16.20 0.88 12.93
N LEU A 106 -16.41 2.14 13.32
CA LEU A 106 -16.99 3.17 12.45
C LEU A 106 -16.14 3.43 11.19
N ILE A 107 -14.82 3.31 11.28
CA ILE A 107 -13.92 3.38 10.10
C ILE A 107 -14.28 2.27 9.11
N GLY A 108 -14.43 1.03 9.59
CA GLY A 108 -14.79 -0.13 8.77
C GLY A 108 -16.15 0.02 8.10
N ILE A 109 -17.16 0.48 8.85
CA ILE A 109 -18.51 0.72 8.31
C ILE A 109 -18.49 1.82 7.24
N THR A 110 -17.81 2.94 7.52
CA THR A 110 -17.77 4.11 6.62
C THR A 110 -17.08 3.75 5.30
N TRP A 111 -15.90 3.14 5.36
CA TRP A 111 -15.16 2.74 4.17
C TRP A 111 -15.86 1.59 3.43
N GLY A 112 -16.38 0.60 4.15
CA GLY A 112 -17.15 -0.49 3.55
C GLY A 112 -18.36 0.02 2.77
N ALA A 113 -19.13 0.94 3.35
CA ALA A 113 -20.27 1.57 2.68
C ALA A 113 -19.84 2.40 1.46
N ALA A 114 -18.76 3.17 1.56
CA ALA A 114 -18.22 3.94 0.42
C ALA A 114 -17.80 3.01 -0.73
N PHE A 115 -16.99 1.98 -0.47
CA PHE A 115 -16.54 1.04 -1.49
C PHE A 115 -17.69 0.20 -2.08
N ALA A 116 -18.73 -0.14 -1.31
CA ALA A 116 -19.92 -0.81 -1.83
C ALA A 116 -20.77 0.09 -2.74
N ARG A 117 -20.80 1.41 -2.47
CA ARG A 117 -21.46 2.40 -3.34
C ARG A 117 -20.72 2.62 -4.65
N GLY A 118 -19.38 2.53 -4.64
CA GLY A 118 -18.55 2.75 -5.82
C GLY A 118 -18.98 2.02 -7.09
N PRO A 119 -19.13 0.69 -7.07
CA PRO A 119 -19.61 -0.08 -8.23
C PRO A 119 -21.04 0.25 -8.62
N ARG A 120 -21.91 0.59 -7.66
CA ARG A 120 -23.31 0.96 -7.91
C ARG A 120 -23.42 2.31 -8.62
N GLU A 121 -22.57 3.26 -8.24
CA GLU A 121 -22.56 4.63 -8.76
C GLU A 121 -21.57 4.81 -9.93
N GLY A 122 -20.75 3.80 -10.22
CA GLY A 122 -19.86 3.75 -11.37
C GLY A 122 -18.50 4.45 -11.19
N TRP A 123 -18.21 5.04 -10.03
CA TRP A 123 -16.91 5.69 -9.78
C TRP A 123 -15.80 4.70 -9.40
N LEU A 124 -16.17 3.49 -8.98
CA LEU A 124 -15.24 2.38 -8.74
C LEU A 124 -15.59 1.22 -9.65
N ILE A 125 -14.71 0.92 -10.60
CA ILE A 125 -14.88 -0.21 -11.51
C ILE A 125 -13.98 -1.37 -11.09
N GLY A 126 -14.45 -2.59 -11.32
CA GLY A 126 -13.65 -3.79 -11.11
C GLY A 126 -12.41 -3.78 -12.00
N HIS A 127 -11.31 -4.31 -11.49
CA HIS A 127 -10.09 -4.52 -12.26
C HIS A 127 -10.39 -5.42 -13.48
N PRO A 128 -9.74 -5.21 -14.65
CA PRO A 128 -9.84 -6.15 -15.77
C PRO A 128 -9.65 -7.60 -15.31
N TYR A 129 -10.46 -8.51 -15.84
CA TYR A 129 -10.47 -9.90 -15.41
C TYR A 129 -10.70 -10.87 -16.57
N THR A 130 -10.31 -12.13 -16.34
CA THR A 130 -10.61 -13.27 -17.24
C THR A 130 -11.22 -14.40 -16.44
N PHE A 131 -12.07 -15.21 -17.08
CA PHE A 131 -12.67 -16.38 -16.45
C PHE A 131 -11.90 -17.65 -16.80
N GLY A 132 -11.60 -18.44 -15.78
CA GLY A 132 -11.15 -19.82 -15.93
C GLY A 132 -12.26 -20.72 -16.46
N LYS A 133 -11.86 -21.77 -17.19
CA LYS A 133 -12.79 -22.79 -17.69
C LYS A 133 -13.09 -23.82 -16.60
N ASN A 134 -14.27 -24.44 -16.66
CA ASN A 134 -14.64 -25.61 -15.84
C ASN A 134 -14.59 -25.37 -14.32
N GLY A 135 -14.93 -24.17 -13.87
CA GLY A 135 -14.92 -23.80 -12.45
C GLY A 135 -13.58 -24.06 -11.77
N LEU A 136 -13.59 -24.84 -10.68
CA LEU A 136 -12.36 -25.18 -9.95
C LEU A 136 -11.37 -26.01 -10.77
N GLY A 137 -11.82 -26.74 -11.80
CA GLY A 137 -10.96 -27.53 -12.67
C GLY A 137 -9.92 -26.68 -13.41
N GLY A 138 -10.26 -25.43 -13.75
CA GLY A 138 -9.34 -24.48 -14.40
C GLY A 138 -8.44 -23.70 -13.43
N LEU A 139 -8.59 -23.88 -12.10
CA LEU A 139 -7.85 -23.08 -11.12
C LEU A 139 -6.34 -23.34 -11.19
N SER A 140 -5.91 -24.59 -11.37
CA SER A 140 -4.48 -24.93 -11.48
C SER A 140 -3.83 -24.24 -12.68
N GLU A 141 -4.52 -24.21 -13.83
CA GLU A 141 -4.05 -23.52 -15.03
C GLU A 141 -3.95 -22.00 -14.80
N GLY A 142 -4.97 -21.40 -14.19
CA GLY A 142 -4.97 -19.97 -13.86
C GLY A 142 -3.82 -19.59 -12.92
N LEU A 143 -3.60 -20.37 -11.86
CA LEU A 143 -2.50 -20.15 -10.93
C LEU A 143 -1.12 -20.30 -11.59
N LYS A 144 -0.94 -21.31 -12.46
CA LYS A 144 0.28 -21.45 -13.29
C LYS A 144 0.45 -20.26 -14.24
N GLY A 145 -0.63 -19.79 -14.85
CA GLY A 145 -0.62 -18.61 -15.71
C GLY A 145 -0.22 -17.33 -14.98
N LEU A 146 -0.66 -17.15 -13.74
CA LEU A 146 -0.21 -16.04 -12.87
C LEU A 146 1.27 -16.18 -12.51
N LYS A 147 1.71 -17.38 -12.10
CA LYS A 147 3.11 -17.67 -11.75
C LYS A 147 4.07 -17.45 -12.92
N ASP A 148 3.72 -17.95 -14.10
CA ASP A 148 4.51 -17.82 -15.33
C ASP A 148 4.45 -16.39 -15.91
N GLY A 149 3.60 -15.52 -15.34
CA GLY A 149 3.33 -14.19 -15.86
C GLY A 149 2.66 -14.19 -17.24
N LYS A 150 1.87 -15.21 -17.57
CA LYS A 150 1.02 -15.23 -18.78
C LYS A 150 -0.27 -14.44 -18.57
N ILE A 151 -0.79 -14.43 -17.34
CA ILE A 151 -1.91 -13.58 -16.91
C ILE A 151 -1.29 -12.37 -16.21
N ARG A 152 -1.34 -11.20 -16.85
CA ARG A 152 -0.78 -9.93 -16.34
C ARG A 152 -1.82 -8.84 -16.41
N ALA A 153 -1.77 -7.92 -15.44
CA ALA A 153 -2.71 -6.81 -15.35
C ALA A 153 -4.19 -7.24 -15.48
N GLN A 154 -4.50 -8.45 -15.02
CA GLN A 154 -5.85 -9.00 -14.98
C GLN A 154 -6.04 -9.86 -13.72
N LYS A 155 -7.25 -9.86 -13.16
CA LYS A 155 -7.65 -10.84 -12.15
C LYS A 155 -8.12 -12.12 -12.85
N PHE A 156 -7.68 -13.28 -12.38
CA PHE A 156 -8.24 -14.56 -12.80
C PHE A 156 -9.40 -14.91 -11.88
N LEU A 157 -10.59 -15.10 -12.45
CA LEU A 157 -11.81 -15.45 -11.73
C LEU A 157 -12.25 -16.87 -12.09
N THR A 158 -12.88 -17.56 -11.14
CA THR A 158 -13.51 -18.86 -11.37
C THR A 158 -14.97 -18.82 -10.96
N ARG A 159 -15.84 -19.50 -11.71
CA ARG A 159 -17.25 -19.67 -11.38
C ARG A 159 -17.44 -21.05 -10.77
N LEU A 160 -17.76 -21.09 -9.48
CA LEU A 160 -17.93 -22.36 -8.76
C LEU A 160 -19.03 -23.25 -9.37
N SER A 161 -20.11 -22.66 -9.89
CA SER A 161 -21.21 -23.37 -10.56
C SER A 161 -20.80 -24.11 -11.84
N GLU A 162 -19.66 -23.76 -12.44
CA GLU A 162 -19.13 -24.45 -13.63
C GLU A 162 -18.22 -25.63 -13.28
N THR A 163 -18.07 -25.93 -11.98
CA THR A 163 -17.28 -27.07 -11.52
C THR A 163 -18.07 -28.36 -11.72
N SER A 164 -17.46 -29.36 -12.35
CA SER A 164 -18.10 -30.68 -12.50
C SER A 164 -18.48 -31.25 -11.13
N GLY A 165 -19.73 -31.69 -10.99
CA GLY A 165 -20.27 -32.21 -9.73
C GLY A 165 -20.73 -31.13 -8.74
N ALA A 166 -20.63 -29.85 -9.05
CA ALA A 166 -21.30 -28.81 -8.27
C ALA A 166 -22.82 -28.90 -8.53
N SER A 167 -23.60 -29.17 -7.48
CA SER A 167 -25.04 -28.93 -7.52
C SER A 167 -25.28 -27.44 -7.45
N ASP A 168 -26.11 -26.90 -8.35
CA ASP A 168 -26.69 -25.58 -8.19
C ASP A 168 -27.48 -25.60 -6.87
N GLY A 169 -26.91 -25.06 -5.80
CA GLY A 169 -27.52 -25.02 -4.47
C GLY A 169 -28.71 -24.07 -4.40
N ARG A 170 -29.71 -24.27 -5.27
CA ARG A 170 -31.04 -23.68 -5.19
C ARG A 170 -32.00 -24.67 -4.56
#